data_AF-A0A955IHB7-F1
#
_entry.id   AF-A0A955IHB7-F1
#
_cell.length_a   1.000
_cell.length_b   1.000
_cell.length_c   1.000
_cell.angle_alpha   90.00
_cell.angle_beta   90.00
_cell.angle_gamma   90.00
#
_symmetry.space_group_name_H-M   'P 1'
#
loop_
_entity.id
_entity.type
_entity.pdbx_description
1 polymer ?
#
loop_
_entity_poly.entity_id
_entity_poly.type
_entity_poly.pdbx_seq_one_letter_code
_entity_poly.pdbx_strand_id
1 'polypeptide(L)'
;RKLMFLSQAEAVVCFPGGFGTLDEAFEALTLIQTGKASMVPVVLCEGAGGDYWERLLAFVRDPLLARGLISPEDENLFHIAHTPEDARDHVLRFYRNYHSSRYVRDDLVIRLRQRLRDTDVERLNDEFGSLVKSGRIVQCGPYEIEGEHLDLPRLAFTHTRYHYGLIRRLIDRINECDPAA
;
A
#
# COMPACT_ATOMS: atom_id res chain seq x y z
N ARG A 1 -10.74 13.77 15.15
CA ARG A 1 -9.86 14.52 14.22
C ARG A 1 -8.81 13.60 13.59
N LYS A 2 -7.99 12.88 14.39
CA LYS A 2 -6.95 11.96 13.91
C LYS A 2 -7.43 10.85 12.97
N LEU A 3 -8.36 10.00 13.40
CA LEU A 3 -9.00 8.97 12.55
C LEU A 3 -9.68 9.52 11.27
N MET A 4 -10.20 10.74 11.33
CA MET A 4 -10.87 11.35 10.18
C MET A 4 -9.87 11.75 9.08
N PHE A 5 -8.62 12.09 9.45
CA PHE A 5 -7.60 12.55 8.52
C PHE A 5 -7.26 11.46 7.48
N LEU A 6 -6.96 10.24 7.93
CA LEU A 6 -6.69 9.13 7.01
C LEU A 6 -7.92 8.61 6.30
N SER A 7 -9.09 8.61 6.94
CA SER A 7 -10.31 8.07 6.34
C SER A 7 -10.75 8.81 5.07
N GLN A 8 -10.28 10.05 4.88
CA GLN A 8 -10.60 10.92 3.75
C GLN A 8 -9.38 11.21 2.85
N ALA A 9 -8.20 10.68 3.20
CA ALA A 9 -6.98 10.91 2.45
C ALA A 9 -6.81 9.86 1.34
N GLU A 10 -6.45 10.31 0.14
CA GLU A 10 -5.96 9.44 -0.94
C GLU A 10 -4.44 9.35 -0.97
N ALA A 11 -3.73 10.21 -0.23
CA ALA A 11 -2.29 10.15 -0.05
C ALA A 11 -1.92 10.88 1.24
N VAL A 12 -0.83 10.48 1.87
CA VAL A 12 -0.22 11.20 2.99
C VAL A 12 1.13 11.70 2.56
N VAL A 13 1.38 13.00 2.69
CA VAL A 13 2.68 13.60 2.35
C VAL A 13 3.20 14.34 3.58
N CYS A 14 4.33 13.87 4.12
CA CYS A 14 4.94 14.39 5.34
C CYS A 14 6.24 15.11 5.00
N PHE A 15 6.38 16.35 5.45
CA PHE A 15 7.63 17.12 5.36
C PHE A 15 8.43 17.01 6.67
N PRO A 16 9.73 17.35 6.70
CA PRO A 16 10.50 17.33 7.94
C PRO A 16 9.85 18.24 8.99
N GLY A 17 9.73 17.74 10.22
CA GLY A 17 8.96 18.42 11.26
C GLY A 17 9.34 18.02 12.69
N GLY A 18 8.55 18.51 13.65
CA GLY A 18 8.70 18.16 15.06
C GLY A 18 7.80 17.00 15.47
N PHE A 19 7.61 16.82 16.79
CA PHE A 19 6.80 15.74 17.34
C PHE A 19 5.37 15.65 16.80
N GLY A 20 4.73 16.78 16.45
CA GLY A 20 3.39 16.76 15.86
C GLY A 20 3.36 16.07 14.49
N THR A 21 4.33 16.37 13.63
CA THR A 21 4.47 15.73 12.32
C THR A 21 4.81 14.25 12.45
N LEU A 22 5.67 13.91 13.41
CA LEU A 22 6.02 12.51 13.68
C LEU A 22 4.83 11.71 14.21
N ASP A 23 4.03 12.28 15.11
CA ASP A 23 2.80 11.67 15.64
C ASP A 23 1.83 11.35 14.49
N GLU A 24 1.59 12.29 13.58
CA GLU A 24 0.72 12.08 12.41
C GLU A 24 1.30 11.06 11.40
N ALA A 25 2.60 11.12 11.11
CA ALA A 25 3.26 10.20 10.18
C ALA A 25 3.27 8.76 10.72
N PHE A 26 3.63 8.56 11.99
CA PHE A 26 3.65 7.23 12.60
C PHE A 26 2.25 6.69 12.85
N GLU A 27 1.26 7.54 13.13
CA GLU A 27 -0.15 7.12 13.19
C GLU A 27 -0.63 6.60 11.83
N ALA A 28 -0.29 7.29 10.73
CA ALA A 28 -0.58 6.84 9.37
C ALA A 28 0.01 5.46 9.07
N LEU A 29 1.32 5.30 9.31
CA LEU A 29 2.01 4.03 9.11
C LEU A 29 1.41 2.93 9.97
N THR A 30 1.15 3.19 11.26
CA THR A 30 0.58 2.20 12.18
C THR A 30 -0.80 1.73 11.73
N LEU A 31 -1.67 2.64 11.29
CA LEU A 31 -3.02 2.28 10.86
C LEU A 31 -3.03 1.48 9.56
N ILE A 32 -2.13 1.78 8.63
CA ILE A 32 -1.96 1.00 7.39
C ILE A 32 -1.33 -0.37 7.70
N GLN A 33 -0.25 -0.40 8.48
CA GLN A 33 0.49 -1.60 8.88
C GLN A 33 -0.42 -2.61 9.59
N THR A 34 -1.38 -2.13 10.40
CA THR A 34 -2.31 -2.99 11.15
C THR A 34 -3.62 -3.26 10.40
N GLY A 35 -3.75 -2.79 9.15
CA GLY A 35 -4.94 -2.95 8.33
C GLY A 35 -6.19 -2.25 8.87
N LYS A 36 -6.00 -1.24 9.72
CA LYS A 36 -7.07 -0.41 10.29
C LYS A 36 -7.46 0.77 9.40
N ALA A 37 -6.62 1.10 8.42
CA ALA A 37 -6.91 2.06 7.36
C ALA A 37 -6.75 1.40 5.98
N SER A 38 -7.34 2.03 4.96
CA SER A 38 -7.12 1.67 3.56
C SER A 38 -5.66 1.90 3.16
N MET A 39 -5.17 1.08 2.23
CA MET A 39 -3.84 1.29 1.65
C MET A 39 -3.84 2.57 0.79
N VAL A 40 -2.98 3.51 1.14
CA VAL A 40 -2.72 4.78 0.43
C VAL A 40 -1.21 5.01 0.38
N PRO A 41 -0.68 5.76 -0.61
CA PRO A 41 0.73 6.10 -0.65
C PRO A 41 1.07 7.07 0.50
N VAL A 42 2.09 6.71 1.27
CA VAL A 42 2.71 7.59 2.28
C VAL A 42 4.05 8.07 1.72
N VAL A 43 4.19 9.38 1.54
CA VAL A 43 5.40 10.00 1.01
C VAL A 43 6.05 10.82 2.11
N LEU A 44 7.31 10.54 2.37
CA LEU A 44 8.19 11.30 3.25
C LEU A 44 9.00 12.25 2.36
N CYS A 45 8.54 13.48 2.22
CA CYS A 45 9.22 14.51 1.46
C CYS A 45 10.47 14.95 2.21
N GLU A 46 11.64 14.72 1.62
CA GLU A 46 12.94 15.09 2.15
C GLU A 46 13.37 16.49 1.66
N GLY A 47 13.21 16.73 0.36
CA GLY A 47 13.78 17.90 -0.32
C GLY A 47 15.24 17.67 -0.75
N ALA A 48 15.70 18.50 -1.69
CA ALA A 48 17.01 18.30 -2.32
C ALA A 48 18.15 18.44 -1.30
N GLY A 49 18.95 17.38 -1.15
CA GLY A 49 20.10 17.35 -0.24
C GLY A 49 19.76 17.21 1.24
N GLY A 50 18.50 16.95 1.59
CA GLY A 50 18.09 16.59 2.95
C GLY A 50 18.39 15.12 3.26
N ASP A 51 18.57 14.81 4.54
CA ASP A 51 18.74 13.45 5.08
C ASP A 51 17.94 13.23 6.38
N TYR A 52 16.93 14.06 6.64
CA TYR A 52 16.12 14.06 7.84
C TYR A 52 15.39 12.72 8.05
N TRP A 53 14.66 12.25 7.04
CA TRP A 53 13.88 11.01 7.14
C TRP A 53 14.79 9.80 7.15
N GLU A 54 15.84 9.79 6.33
CA GLU A 54 16.82 8.71 6.31
C GLU A 54 17.47 8.51 7.69
N ARG A 55 17.94 9.61 8.32
CA ARG A 55 18.53 9.56 9.67
C ARG A 55 17.52 9.12 10.72
N LEU A 56 16.30 9.66 10.69
CA LEU A 56 15.25 9.31 11.64
C LEU A 56 14.87 7.83 11.51
N LEU A 57 14.65 7.36 10.29
CA LEU A 57 14.29 5.97 10.01
C LEU A 57 15.42 5.02 10.38
N ALA A 58 16.68 5.35 10.07
CA ALA A 58 17.82 4.56 10.51
C ALA A 58 17.86 4.42 12.04
N PHE A 59 17.55 5.49 12.78
CA PHE A 59 17.52 5.46 14.25
C PHE A 59 16.39 4.56 14.81
N VAL A 60 15.20 4.60 14.23
CA VAL A 60 14.05 3.81 14.75
C VAL A 60 14.00 2.39 14.21
N ARG A 61 14.50 2.15 12.99
CA ARG A 61 14.37 0.87 12.27
C ARG A 61 15.05 -0.28 13.02
N ASP A 62 16.34 -0.15 13.31
CA ASP A 62 17.14 -1.21 13.92
C ASP A 62 16.54 -1.74 15.23
N PRO A 63 16.17 -0.89 16.22
CA PRO A 63 15.58 -1.37 17.46
C PRO A 63 14.16 -1.95 17.30
N LEU A 64 13.39 -1.51 16.29
CA LEU A 64 12.06 -2.03 16.00
C LEU A 64 12.12 -3.41 15.34
N LEU A 65 12.97 -3.58 14.32
CA LEU A 65 13.19 -4.86 13.63
C LEU A 65 13.78 -5.90 14.59
N ALA A 66 14.82 -5.54 15.36
CA ALA A 66 15.47 -6.45 16.28
C ALA A 66 14.51 -7.03 17.35
N ARG A 67 13.42 -6.31 17.66
CA ARG A 67 12.39 -6.73 18.61
C ARG A 67 11.15 -7.31 17.95
N GLY A 68 11.10 -7.39 16.61
CA GLY A 68 9.95 -7.85 15.86
C GLY A 68 8.71 -6.96 16.00
N LEU A 69 8.90 -5.66 16.26
CA LEU A 69 7.80 -4.70 16.40
C LEU A 69 7.31 -4.18 15.04
N ILE A 70 8.15 -4.30 14.02
CA ILE A 70 7.80 -4.12 12.61
C ILE A 70 8.35 -5.30 11.81
N SER A 71 7.79 -5.52 10.63
CA SER A 71 8.28 -6.54 9.68
C SER A 71 9.24 -5.89 8.67
N PRO A 72 10.22 -6.61 8.11
CA PRO A 72 11.13 -6.06 7.11
C PRO A 72 10.43 -5.43 5.90
N GLU A 73 9.26 -5.96 5.53
CA GLU A 73 8.44 -5.44 4.44
C GLU A 73 7.69 -4.14 4.78
N ASP A 74 7.61 -3.72 6.05
CA ASP A 74 6.89 -2.49 6.42
C ASP A 74 7.58 -1.23 5.86
N GLU A 75 8.85 -1.34 5.44
CA GLU A 75 9.56 -0.31 4.67
C GLU A 75 8.90 -0.01 3.32
N ASN A 76 8.13 -0.95 2.76
CA ASN A 76 7.39 -0.69 1.52
C ASN A 76 6.23 0.31 1.74
N LEU A 77 5.79 0.53 2.99
CA LEU A 77 4.63 1.36 3.31
C LEU A 77 4.85 2.86 3.06
N PHE A 78 6.10 3.30 2.91
CA PHE A 78 6.43 4.69 2.63
C PHE A 78 7.46 4.82 1.50
N HIS A 79 7.51 6.01 0.91
CA HIS A 79 8.50 6.41 -0.09
C HIS A 79 9.17 7.70 0.34
N ILE A 80 10.50 7.74 0.33
CA ILE A 80 11.25 8.98 0.59
C ILE A 80 11.41 9.70 -0.75
N ALA A 81 10.82 10.90 -0.84
CA ALA A 81 10.88 11.71 -2.06
C ALA A 81 11.83 12.89 -1.89
N HIS A 82 12.83 12.99 -2.77
CA HIS A 82 13.81 14.09 -2.73
C HIS A 82 13.36 15.34 -3.48
N THR A 83 12.32 15.23 -4.32
CA THR A 83 11.72 16.36 -5.04
C THR A 83 10.20 16.30 -5.01
N PRO A 84 9.51 17.45 -5.19
CA PRO A 84 8.06 17.46 -5.37
C PRO A 84 7.58 16.60 -6.55
N GLU A 85 8.36 16.54 -7.63
CA GLU A 85 8.07 15.73 -8.81
C GLU A 85 8.09 14.23 -8.49
N ASP A 86 9.09 13.77 -7.73
CA ASP A 86 9.18 12.38 -7.28
C ASP A 86 8.00 12.02 -6.38
N ALA A 87 7.65 12.89 -5.43
CA ALA A 87 6.48 12.71 -4.57
C ALA A 87 5.18 12.58 -5.39
N ARG A 88 4.97 13.50 -6.36
CA ARG A 88 3.83 13.46 -7.28
C ARG A 88 3.81 12.17 -8.09
N ASP A 89 4.93 11.82 -8.71
CA ASP A 89 5.02 10.67 -9.61
C ASP A 89 4.81 9.35 -8.86
N HIS A 90 5.26 9.26 -7.61
CA HIS A 90 4.99 8.13 -6.73
C HIS A 90 3.47 7.97 -6.48
N VAL A 91 2.78 9.06 -6.11
CA VAL A 91 1.33 9.03 -5.87
C VAL A 91 0.56 8.68 -7.15
N LEU A 92 0.92 9.28 -8.30
CA LEU A 92 0.27 8.98 -9.58
C LEU A 92 0.50 7.52 -10.00
N ARG A 93 1.70 6.98 -9.79
CA ARG A 93 2.02 5.58 -10.09
C ARG A 93 1.21 4.62 -9.21
N PHE A 94 1.05 4.94 -7.93
CA PHE A 94 0.24 4.14 -7.01
C PHE A 94 -1.20 3.94 -7.51
N TYR A 95 -1.77 4.93 -8.20
CA TYR A 95 -3.13 4.86 -8.75
C TYR A 95 -3.20 4.55 -10.25
N ARG A 96 -2.08 4.15 -10.88
CA ARG A 96 -2.02 3.85 -12.32
C ARG A 96 -3.03 2.76 -12.71
N ASN A 97 -3.04 1.65 -11.98
CA ASN A 97 -4.00 0.57 -12.17
C ASN A 97 -4.75 0.20 -10.89
N TYR A 98 -4.16 0.37 -9.71
CA TYR A 98 -4.91 0.22 -8.47
C TYR A 98 -5.97 1.33 -8.32
N HIS A 99 -7.18 0.93 -7.94
CA HIS A 99 -8.27 1.86 -7.62
C HIS A 99 -8.50 1.91 -6.11
N SER A 100 -8.79 0.77 -5.50
CA SER A 100 -9.12 0.66 -4.08
C SER A 100 -9.03 -0.80 -3.63
N SER A 101 -8.98 -1.05 -2.33
CA SER A 101 -9.10 -2.39 -1.77
C SER A 101 -10.03 -2.40 -0.58
N ARG A 102 -10.66 -3.55 -0.33
CA ARG A 102 -11.48 -3.77 0.86
C ARG A 102 -11.49 -5.25 1.23
N TYR A 103 -11.87 -5.53 2.46
CA TYR A 103 -12.17 -6.90 2.86
C TYR A 103 -13.64 -7.24 2.65
N VAL A 104 -13.90 -8.40 2.07
CA VAL A 104 -15.23 -9.02 2.02
C VAL A 104 -15.12 -10.39 2.67
N ARG A 105 -15.65 -10.52 3.88
CA ARG A 105 -15.38 -11.68 4.76
C ARG A 105 -13.88 -11.85 4.96
N ASP A 106 -13.29 -12.96 4.50
CA ASP A 106 -11.86 -13.26 4.63
C ASP A 106 -11.05 -12.86 3.39
N ASP A 107 -11.71 -12.50 2.29
CA ASP A 107 -11.04 -12.13 1.05
C ASP A 107 -10.61 -10.67 1.10
N LEU A 108 -9.35 -10.41 0.71
CA LEU A 108 -8.93 -9.09 0.26
C LEU A 108 -9.33 -8.95 -1.20
N VAL A 109 -10.21 -7.99 -1.47
CA VAL A 109 -10.68 -7.65 -2.82
C VAL A 109 -10.02 -6.34 -3.24
N ILE A 110 -9.16 -6.41 -4.24
CA ILE A 110 -8.44 -5.27 -4.84
C ILE A 110 -9.13 -4.92 -6.15
N ARG A 111 -9.72 -3.73 -6.22
CA ARG A 111 -10.31 -3.18 -7.44
C ARG A 111 -9.21 -2.53 -8.29
N LEU A 112 -9.25 -2.82 -9.57
CA LEU A 112 -8.31 -2.33 -10.57
C LEU A 112 -9.02 -1.42 -11.58
N ARG A 113 -8.29 -0.54 -12.26
CA ARG A 113 -8.79 0.27 -13.37
C ARG A 113 -8.84 -0.52 -14.67
N GLN A 114 -7.93 -1.48 -14.83
CA GLN A 114 -7.76 -2.29 -16.03
C GLN A 114 -7.43 -3.74 -15.67
N ARG A 115 -7.82 -4.66 -16.56
CA ARG A 115 -7.55 -6.09 -16.39
C ARG A 115 -6.05 -6.36 -16.54
N LEU A 116 -5.56 -7.30 -15.75
CA LEU A 116 -4.24 -7.89 -15.93
C LEU A 116 -4.33 -9.07 -16.89
N ARG A 117 -3.22 -9.35 -17.60
CA ARG A 117 -3.07 -10.58 -18.39
C ARG A 117 -2.99 -11.77 -17.44
N ASP A 118 -3.48 -12.92 -17.85
CA ASP A 118 -3.46 -14.13 -17.01
C ASP A 118 -2.01 -14.51 -16.61
N THR A 119 -1.04 -14.29 -17.50
CA THR A 119 0.39 -14.49 -17.20
C THR A 119 0.91 -13.57 -16.09
N ASP A 120 0.40 -12.34 -16.00
CA ASP A 120 0.77 -11.44 -14.90
C ASP A 120 0.14 -11.91 -13.59
N VAL A 121 -1.11 -12.41 -13.62
CA VAL A 121 -1.77 -12.97 -12.43
C VAL A 121 -1.05 -14.22 -11.92
N GLU A 122 -0.56 -15.09 -12.81
CA GLU A 122 0.29 -16.23 -12.42
C GLU A 122 1.57 -15.74 -11.72
N ARG A 123 2.26 -14.75 -12.30
CA ARG A 123 3.46 -14.16 -11.67
C ARG A 123 3.15 -13.55 -10.30
N LEU A 124 1.99 -12.90 -10.13
CA LEU A 124 1.59 -12.39 -8.81
C LEU A 124 1.42 -13.52 -7.80
N ASN A 125 0.89 -14.67 -8.20
CA ASN A 125 0.79 -15.83 -7.32
C ASN A 125 2.16 -16.38 -6.90
N ASP A 126 3.11 -16.43 -7.84
CA ASP A 126 4.48 -16.87 -7.55
C ASP A 126 5.20 -15.91 -6.59
N GLU A 127 5.07 -14.60 -6.80
CA GLU A 127 5.77 -13.57 -6.01
C GLU A 127 5.13 -13.32 -4.64
N PHE A 128 3.80 -13.44 -4.53
CA PHE A 128 3.02 -12.99 -3.36
C PHE A 128 2.22 -14.11 -2.68
N GLY A 129 2.54 -15.37 -2.95
CA GLY A 129 1.84 -16.53 -2.37
C GLY A 129 1.78 -16.54 -0.83
N SER A 130 2.75 -15.92 -0.14
CA SER A 130 2.76 -15.80 1.33
C SER A 130 1.60 -14.95 1.89
N LEU A 131 0.98 -14.12 1.06
CA LEU A 131 -0.22 -13.36 1.42
C LEU A 131 -1.49 -14.21 1.37
N VAL A 132 -1.48 -15.35 0.68
CA VAL A 132 -2.65 -16.19 0.45
C VAL A 132 -2.77 -17.23 1.56
N LYS A 133 -3.83 -17.14 2.36
CA LYS A 133 -4.18 -18.12 3.40
C LYS A 133 -4.68 -19.44 2.81
N SER A 134 -5.44 -19.36 1.72
CA SER A 134 -6.00 -20.51 1.00
C SER A 134 -6.33 -20.16 -0.44
N GLY A 135 -6.15 -21.12 -1.35
CA GLY A 135 -6.41 -20.91 -2.78
C GLY A 135 -5.27 -20.15 -3.46
N ARG A 136 -5.62 -19.12 -4.23
CA ARG A 136 -4.70 -18.31 -5.02
C ARG A 136 -5.30 -16.93 -5.31
N ILE A 137 -4.48 -15.97 -5.75
CA ILE A 137 -4.92 -14.71 -6.33
C ILE A 137 -5.64 -14.99 -7.64
N VAL A 138 -6.88 -14.53 -7.75
CA VAL A 138 -7.73 -14.70 -8.94
C VAL A 138 -8.23 -13.35 -9.45
N GLN A 139 -8.34 -13.21 -10.77
CA GLN A 139 -9.00 -12.06 -11.39
C GLN A 139 -10.49 -12.35 -11.59
N CYS A 140 -11.36 -11.50 -11.06
CA CYS A 140 -12.80 -11.70 -11.05
C CYS A 140 -13.59 -10.41 -11.32
N GLY A 141 -14.91 -10.55 -11.43
CA GLY A 141 -15.86 -9.43 -11.46
C GLY A 141 -16.20 -8.91 -10.05
N PRO A 142 -17.16 -7.98 -9.95
CA PRO A 142 -17.63 -7.47 -8.67
C PRO A 142 -18.32 -8.54 -7.83
N TYR A 143 -18.21 -8.42 -6.50
CA TYR A 143 -18.95 -9.24 -5.55
C TYR A 143 -20.39 -8.70 -5.40
N GLU A 144 -21.37 -9.55 -5.07
CA GLU A 144 -22.79 -9.15 -4.95
C GLU A 144 -23.03 -8.02 -3.93
N ILE A 145 -22.17 -7.90 -2.91
CA ILE A 145 -22.24 -6.85 -1.88
C ILE A 145 -21.58 -5.53 -2.31
N GLU A 146 -21.13 -5.41 -3.55
CA GLU A 146 -20.65 -4.15 -4.13
C GLU A 146 -21.81 -3.41 -4.82
N GLY A 147 -21.95 -2.12 -4.55
CA GLY A 147 -22.97 -1.26 -5.18
C GLY A 147 -22.42 -0.23 -6.17
N GLU A 148 -21.10 -0.11 -6.29
CA GLU A 148 -20.43 0.95 -7.07
C GLU A 148 -19.26 0.39 -7.88
N HIS A 149 -18.93 1.06 -8.98
CA HIS A 149 -17.82 0.70 -9.89
C HIS A 149 -17.89 -0.74 -10.39
N LEU A 150 -19.09 -1.24 -10.71
CA LEU A 150 -19.32 -2.65 -11.07
C LEU A 150 -18.67 -3.06 -12.39
N ASP A 151 -18.32 -2.09 -13.22
CA ASP A 151 -17.62 -2.21 -14.50
C ASP A 151 -16.14 -2.54 -14.36
N LEU A 152 -15.52 -2.22 -13.21
CA LEU A 152 -14.08 -2.39 -13.01
C LEU A 152 -13.67 -3.87 -12.79
N PRO A 153 -12.42 -4.26 -13.07
CA PRO A 153 -11.90 -5.58 -12.68
C PRO A 153 -11.46 -5.66 -11.22
N ARG A 154 -11.43 -6.88 -10.66
CA ARG A 154 -10.92 -7.15 -9.31
C ARG A 154 -9.86 -8.25 -9.33
N LEU A 155 -8.91 -8.16 -8.41
CA LEU A 155 -8.19 -9.31 -7.88
C LEU A 155 -8.77 -9.66 -6.51
N ALA A 156 -8.92 -10.95 -6.22
CA ALA A 156 -9.37 -11.41 -4.92
C ALA A 156 -8.59 -12.64 -4.45
N PHE A 157 -8.39 -12.73 -3.14
CA PHE A 157 -7.85 -13.93 -2.48
C PHE A 157 -8.12 -13.88 -0.98
N THR A 158 -8.20 -15.05 -0.36
CA THR A 158 -8.29 -15.17 1.09
C THR A 158 -6.95 -14.78 1.72
N HIS A 159 -6.89 -13.62 2.36
CA HIS A 159 -5.65 -13.04 2.87
C HIS A 159 -5.31 -13.57 4.27
N THR A 160 -4.02 -13.69 4.58
CA THR A 160 -3.54 -14.10 5.92
C THR A 160 -3.86 -13.09 7.02
N ARG A 161 -4.20 -11.83 6.68
CA ARG A 161 -4.38 -10.69 7.60
C ARG A 161 -3.08 -10.20 8.26
N TYR A 162 -1.95 -10.53 7.65
CA TYR A 162 -0.61 -10.09 8.06
C TYR A 162 0.15 -9.55 6.84
N HIS A 163 1.38 -9.08 7.03
CA HIS A 163 2.27 -8.66 5.92
C HIS A 163 1.69 -7.53 5.05
N TYR A 164 1.10 -6.50 5.66
CA TYR A 164 0.54 -5.35 4.94
C TYR A 164 1.59 -4.59 4.13
N GLY A 165 2.86 -4.60 4.55
CA GLY A 165 3.98 -4.13 3.73
C GLY A 165 4.13 -4.89 2.40
N LEU A 166 3.90 -6.21 2.39
CA LEU A 166 3.87 -6.98 1.14
C LEU A 166 2.62 -6.70 0.29
N ILE A 167 1.48 -6.37 0.91
CA ILE A 167 0.30 -5.89 0.15
C ILE A 167 0.61 -4.59 -0.59
N ARG A 168 1.35 -3.67 0.05
CA ARG A 168 1.81 -2.45 -0.61
C ARG A 168 2.72 -2.75 -1.80
N ARG A 169 3.63 -3.70 -1.67
CA ARG A 169 4.49 -4.16 -2.78
C ARG A 169 3.71 -4.90 -3.89
N LEU A 170 2.68 -5.65 -3.54
CA LEU A 170 1.75 -6.25 -4.51
C LEU A 170 1.07 -5.16 -5.35
N ILE A 171 0.64 -4.07 -4.72
CA ILE A 171 0.05 -2.92 -5.42
C ILE A 171 1.06 -2.26 -6.38
N ASP A 172 2.33 -2.11 -5.99
CA ASP A 172 3.36 -1.63 -6.92
C ASP A 172 3.48 -2.55 -8.14
N ARG A 173 3.55 -3.87 -7.93
CA ARG A 173 3.67 -4.82 -9.02
C ARG A 173 2.46 -4.78 -9.96
N ILE A 174 1.24 -4.65 -9.41
CA ILE A 174 0.01 -4.47 -10.19
C ILE A 174 0.12 -3.21 -11.07
N ASN A 175 0.65 -2.13 -10.51
CA ASN A 175 0.86 -0.85 -11.20
C ASN A 175 2.03 -0.88 -12.20
N GLU A 176 2.87 -1.91 -12.21
CA GLU A 176 3.91 -2.12 -13.23
C GLU A 176 3.42 -2.98 -14.41
N CYS A 177 2.32 -3.71 -14.25
CA CYS A 177 1.81 -4.58 -15.31
C CYS A 177 1.23 -3.75 -16.47
N ASP A 178 1.43 -4.24 -17.69
CA ASP A 178 0.77 -3.67 -18.86
C ASP A 178 -0.71 -4.04 -18.89
N PRO A 179 -1.57 -3.19 -19.47
CA PRO A 179 -2.99 -3.51 -19.62
C PRO A 179 -3.16 -4.77 -20.46
N ALA A 180 -4.10 -5.65 -20.08
CA ALA A 180 -4.56 -6.69 -21.00
C ALA A 180 -5.21 -6.02 -22.23
N ALA A 181 -4.79 -6.45 -23.42
CA ALA A 181 -5.35 -6.00 -24.70
C ALA A 181 -6.83 -6.38 -24.85
#